data_AF-A0A2M7FWW8-F1
#
_entry.id   AF-A0A2M7FWW8-F1
#
_cell.length_a   1.000
_cell.length_b   1.000
_cell.length_c   1.000
_cell.angle_alpha   90.00
_cell.angle_beta   90.00
_cell.angle_gamma   90.00
#
_symmetry.space_group_name_H-M   'P 1'
#
loop_
_entity.id
_entity.type
_entity.pdbx_description
1 polymer ?
#
loop_
_entity_poly.entity_id
_entity_poly.type
_entity_poly.pdbx_seq_one_letter_code
_entity_poly.pdbx_strand_id
1 'polypeptide(L)'
;MEYIIGAILWLYVLYWIFLIVSKLFSLSVDAARTLLRSIPALIWSWRKPFFFLNWLLWAYQYPGRWVPWLRDYNKGVSRPVFFLFLPLRLLYWGYLYIYMTPVRFITAVYFDFLVFLSFSVTIALMDLFYPESKTYRQSYGWRRTFKVAAFFPVRLVIFLLQNVRIIVQSLCMVALDTVFTTVTGFHGTDAANVGRPDPDKENPTIFQKGMWYVGTGDYAGRGIYFGLQENVADHYARGSNYPLIVMARVTLFLMRPIPTLPKDYRHVGEYGNGLKISDEFKYAWLWRTTELFRADRGGWYELCVLMPKKSGQLVKSWRIRPLLVLDEDRRWCRIWGGAALFPSTGPELAAVGYACLIWLLASYYQPQGGFSLPRPRQVQTAVSSQNPIDQLHAYARACSSGDSSGAYQMFSQEAKREKKYLASETAYYDKLFKNQAGMNLSDFSAPSYESGNTVVRVNFRADVTKADRSGVEPYRIQATLVLENGEWKIDEWKAQ
;
A
#
# COMPACT_ATOMS: atom_id res chain seq x y z
N MET A 1 65.88 14.03 -43.27
CA MET A 1 64.53 13.88 -43.88
C MET A 1 63.78 12.70 -43.26
N GLU A 2 64.41 11.54 -43.12
CA GLU A 2 63.82 10.32 -42.52
C GLU A 2 63.28 10.51 -41.08
N TYR A 3 64.03 11.19 -40.21
CA TYR A 3 63.56 11.49 -38.84
C TYR A 3 62.29 12.35 -38.79
N ILE A 4 62.12 13.26 -39.75
CA ILE A 4 60.94 14.13 -39.84
C ILE A 4 59.73 13.32 -40.32
N ILE A 5 59.92 12.47 -41.33
CA ILE A 5 58.88 11.57 -41.83
C ILE A 5 58.45 10.59 -40.73
N GLY A 6 59.40 10.02 -39.99
CA GLY A 6 59.14 9.17 -38.83
C GLY A 6 58.35 9.88 -37.72
N ALA A 7 58.73 11.11 -37.37
CA ALA A 7 58.01 11.90 -36.37
C ALA A 7 56.55 12.21 -36.80
N ILE A 8 56.34 12.55 -38.07
CA ILE A 8 54.99 12.82 -38.61
C ILE A 8 54.13 11.54 -38.57
N LEU A 9 54.69 10.39 -38.94
CA LEU A 9 53.99 9.11 -38.86
C LEU A 9 53.62 8.75 -37.42
N TRP A 10 54.52 8.96 -36.46
CA TRP A 10 54.21 8.76 -35.04
C TRP A 10 53.13 9.70 -34.52
N LEU A 11 53.16 10.98 -34.89
CA LEU A 11 52.10 11.93 -34.52
C LEU A 11 50.74 11.52 -35.12
N TYR A 12 50.72 11.01 -36.35
CA TYR A 12 49.51 10.49 -37.00
C TYR A 12 48.96 9.25 -36.29
N VAL A 13 49.83 8.31 -35.91
CA VAL A 13 49.44 7.12 -35.11
C VAL A 13 48.90 7.54 -33.75
N LEU A 14 49.58 8.45 -33.04
CA LEU A 14 49.12 8.97 -31.75
C LEU A 14 47.78 9.69 -31.86
N TYR A 15 47.55 10.44 -32.95
CA TYR A 15 46.27 11.08 -33.25
C TYR A 15 45.13 10.05 -33.41
N TRP A 16 45.34 8.96 -34.17
CA TRP A 16 44.33 7.91 -34.32
C TRP A 16 44.06 7.14 -33.04
N ILE A 17 45.12 6.81 -32.27
CA ILE A 17 44.97 6.20 -30.95
C ILE A 17 44.13 7.11 -30.06
N PHE A 18 44.43 8.41 -30.04
CA PHE A 18 43.67 9.39 -29.29
C PHE A 18 42.19 9.44 -29.70
N LEU A 19 41.88 9.44 -31.01
CA LEU A 19 40.51 9.41 -31.50
C LEU A 19 39.76 8.14 -31.08
N ILE A 20 40.40 6.97 -31.20
CA ILE A 20 39.80 5.68 -30.82
C ILE A 20 39.52 5.67 -29.31
N VAL A 21 40.50 6.05 -28.49
CA VAL A 21 40.36 6.12 -27.03
C VAL A 21 39.26 7.12 -26.65
N SER A 22 39.23 8.30 -27.27
CA SER A 22 38.18 9.30 -27.03
C SER A 22 36.79 8.79 -27.40
N LYS A 23 36.66 8.05 -28.51
CA LYS A 23 35.38 7.48 -28.95
C LYS A 23 34.92 6.35 -28.03
N LEU A 24 35.80 5.44 -27.65
CA LEU A 24 35.52 4.37 -26.70
C LEU A 24 35.13 4.93 -25.32
N PHE A 25 35.84 5.96 -24.86
CA PHE A 25 35.48 6.67 -23.64
C PHE A 25 34.08 7.28 -23.73
N SER A 26 33.75 7.98 -24.82
CA SER A 26 32.39 8.53 -25.04
C SER A 26 31.31 7.45 -25.04
N LEU A 27 31.56 6.31 -25.71
CA LEU A 27 30.62 5.19 -25.74
C LEU A 27 30.41 4.58 -24.35
N SER A 28 31.49 4.40 -23.58
CA SER A 28 31.40 3.89 -22.21
C SER A 28 30.61 4.82 -21.29
N VAL A 29 30.78 6.13 -21.47
CA VAL A 29 30.05 7.19 -20.78
C VAL A 29 28.56 7.13 -21.09
N ASP A 30 28.19 6.99 -22.37
CA ASP A 30 26.79 6.91 -22.79
C ASP A 30 26.12 5.59 -22.38
N ALA A 31 26.86 4.48 -22.40
CA ALA A 31 26.40 3.21 -21.85
C ALA A 31 26.13 3.31 -20.34
N ALA A 32 27.05 3.89 -19.58
CA ALA A 32 26.88 4.12 -18.15
C ALA A 32 25.68 5.03 -17.85
N ARG A 33 25.48 6.11 -18.63
CA ARG A 33 24.29 6.96 -18.51
C ARG A 33 23.00 6.20 -18.77
N THR A 34 22.98 5.36 -19.78
CA THR A 34 21.82 4.55 -20.14
C THR A 34 21.48 3.55 -19.04
N LEU A 35 22.49 2.88 -18.47
CA LEU A 35 22.34 1.98 -17.32
C LEU A 35 21.84 2.72 -16.07
N LEU A 36 22.39 3.90 -15.77
CA LEU A 36 21.92 4.71 -14.65
C LEU A 36 20.47 5.17 -14.82
N ARG A 37 20.02 5.36 -16.06
CA ARG A 37 18.63 5.73 -16.39
C ARG A 37 17.66 4.56 -16.33
N SER A 38 18.14 3.33 -16.53
CA SER A 38 17.25 2.16 -16.57
C SER A 38 16.72 1.79 -15.19
N ILE A 39 17.47 2.02 -14.11
CA ILE A 39 17.04 1.64 -12.75
C ILE A 39 15.75 2.40 -12.31
N PRO A 40 15.68 3.75 -12.34
CA PRO A 40 14.43 4.45 -12.01
C PRO A 40 13.31 4.12 -13.00
N ALA A 41 13.63 3.91 -14.29
CA ALA A 41 12.64 3.55 -15.29
C ALA A 41 12.02 2.16 -15.02
N LEU A 42 12.83 1.19 -14.58
CA LEU A 42 12.37 -0.14 -14.20
C LEU A 42 11.48 -0.05 -12.95
N ILE A 43 11.90 0.66 -11.91
CA ILE A 43 11.06 0.84 -10.71
C ILE A 43 9.74 1.54 -11.05
N TRP A 44 9.80 2.55 -11.93
CA TRP A 44 8.63 3.31 -12.40
C TRP A 44 7.67 2.47 -13.27
N SER A 45 8.14 1.42 -13.94
CA SER A 45 7.27 0.54 -14.73
C SER A 45 6.25 -0.20 -13.85
N TRP A 46 6.61 -0.47 -12.60
CA TRP A 46 5.78 -1.14 -11.59
C TRP A 46 4.79 -0.22 -10.88
N ARG A 47 4.62 1.04 -11.30
CA ARG A 47 3.80 2.02 -10.55
C ARG A 47 2.30 1.71 -10.48
N LYS A 48 1.74 0.98 -11.45
CA LYS A 48 0.28 0.81 -11.58
C LYS A 48 -0.38 0.16 -10.35
N PRO A 49 0.10 -0.98 -9.82
CA PRO A 49 -0.43 -1.54 -8.57
C PRO A 49 -0.37 -0.56 -7.39
N PHE A 50 0.72 0.18 -7.25
CA PHE A 50 0.87 1.13 -6.15
C PHE A 50 -0.02 2.37 -6.31
N PHE A 51 -0.32 2.79 -7.53
CA PHE A 51 -1.34 3.82 -7.75
C PHE A 51 -2.75 3.33 -7.44
N PHE A 52 -3.05 2.05 -7.68
CA PHE A 52 -4.30 1.46 -7.22
C PHE A 52 -4.38 1.44 -5.69
N LEU A 53 -3.32 0.99 -5.00
CA LEU A 53 -3.26 1.06 -3.53
C LEU A 53 -3.38 2.50 -3.02
N ASN A 54 -2.71 3.45 -3.66
CA ASN A 54 -2.82 4.87 -3.35
C ASN A 54 -4.26 5.39 -3.48
N TRP A 55 -4.95 4.98 -4.55
CA TRP A 55 -6.35 5.29 -4.75
C TRP A 55 -7.23 4.68 -3.67
N LEU A 56 -6.98 3.43 -3.25
CA LEU A 56 -7.71 2.80 -2.14
C LEU A 56 -7.50 3.58 -0.83
N LEU A 57 -6.26 3.94 -0.50
CA LEU A 57 -5.94 4.75 0.69
C LEU A 57 -6.70 6.07 0.68
N TRP A 58 -6.71 6.75 -0.47
CA TRP A 58 -7.51 7.95 -0.63
C TRP A 58 -9.00 7.65 -0.44
N ALA A 59 -9.58 6.70 -1.19
CA ALA A 59 -11.00 6.38 -1.24
C ALA A 59 -11.57 6.03 0.14
N TYR A 60 -10.88 5.20 0.91
CA TYR A 60 -11.34 4.76 2.22
C TYR A 60 -11.18 5.84 3.31
N GLN A 61 -10.26 6.81 3.17
CA GLN A 61 -10.09 7.85 4.18
C GLN A 61 -11.37 8.68 4.46
N TYR A 62 -12.23 8.82 3.46
CA TYR A 62 -13.53 9.47 3.58
C TYR A 62 -14.56 8.80 2.64
N PRO A 63 -15.41 7.90 3.16
CA PRO A 63 -16.41 7.19 2.35
C PRO A 63 -17.51 8.12 1.83
N GLY A 64 -17.68 9.31 2.44
CA GLY A 64 -18.66 10.30 1.99
C GLY A 64 -18.44 10.82 0.56
N ARG A 65 -17.27 10.56 -0.05
CA ARG A 65 -16.99 10.89 -1.47
C ARG A 65 -17.91 10.18 -2.46
N TRP A 66 -18.39 9.00 -2.09
CA TRP A 66 -19.22 8.16 -2.95
C TRP A 66 -20.71 8.50 -2.84
N VAL A 67 -21.06 9.36 -1.90
CA VAL A 67 -22.44 9.75 -1.63
C VAL A 67 -22.72 11.06 -2.38
N PRO A 68 -23.54 11.05 -3.46
CA PRO A 68 -23.68 12.21 -4.34
C PRO A 68 -24.12 13.50 -3.64
N TRP A 69 -24.98 13.40 -2.62
CA TRP A 69 -25.44 14.55 -1.85
C TRP A 69 -24.43 15.07 -0.82
N LEU A 70 -23.41 14.28 -0.44
CA LEU A 70 -22.29 14.73 0.39
C LEU A 70 -21.15 15.34 -0.45
N ARG A 71 -21.11 15.02 -1.75
CA ARG A 71 -20.18 15.61 -2.72
C ARG A 71 -20.60 17.02 -3.16
N ASP A 72 -21.90 17.29 -3.16
CA ASP A 72 -22.46 18.58 -3.57
C ASP A 72 -22.28 19.64 -2.47
N TYR A 73 -21.49 20.67 -2.78
CA TYR A 73 -21.22 21.78 -1.87
C TYR A 73 -22.42 22.74 -1.73
N ASN A 74 -23.39 22.70 -2.66
CA ASN A 74 -24.61 23.51 -2.58
C ASN A 74 -25.65 22.94 -1.61
N LYS A 75 -25.54 21.65 -1.24
CA LYS A 75 -26.50 21.00 -0.34
C LYS A 75 -26.17 21.25 1.13
N GLY A 76 -27.11 21.84 1.86
CA GLY A 76 -26.99 22.15 3.29
C GLY A 76 -26.71 20.93 4.19
N VAL A 77 -27.11 19.74 3.74
CA VAL A 77 -27.13 18.47 4.49
C VAL A 77 -25.72 17.92 4.81
N SER A 78 -24.71 18.25 4.01
CA SER A 78 -23.36 17.67 4.13
C SER A 78 -22.66 17.96 5.46
N ARG A 79 -22.83 19.17 6.01
CA ARG A 79 -22.24 19.58 7.29
C ARG A 79 -22.89 18.91 8.52
N PRO A 80 -24.22 18.97 8.74
CA PRO A 80 -24.82 18.31 9.89
C PRO A 80 -24.58 16.80 9.86
N VAL A 81 -24.65 16.15 8.69
CA VAL A 81 -24.29 14.73 8.54
C VAL A 81 -22.83 14.49 8.90
N PHE A 82 -21.90 15.32 8.42
CA PHE A 82 -20.48 15.17 8.77
C PHE A 82 -20.22 15.21 10.28
N PHE A 83 -20.88 16.12 11.01
CA PHE A 83 -20.71 16.24 12.47
C PHE A 83 -21.49 15.17 13.24
N LEU A 84 -22.70 14.81 12.82
CA LEU A 84 -23.50 13.74 13.41
C LEU A 84 -22.75 12.40 13.39
N PHE A 85 -22.08 12.12 12.27
CA PHE A 85 -21.29 10.91 12.11
C PHE A 85 -19.83 11.06 12.55
N LEU A 86 -19.42 12.18 13.17
CA LEU A 86 -18.03 12.38 13.57
C LEU A 86 -17.53 11.31 14.56
N PRO A 87 -18.28 10.90 15.61
CA PRO A 87 -17.84 9.83 16.51
C PRO A 87 -17.70 8.48 15.80
N LEU A 88 -18.67 8.12 14.96
CA LEU A 88 -18.63 6.91 14.12
C LEU A 88 -17.46 6.97 13.13
N ARG A 89 -17.12 8.15 12.64
CA ARG A 89 -15.97 8.38 11.77
C ARG A 89 -14.66 8.19 12.52
N LEU A 90 -14.55 8.57 13.79
CA LEU A 90 -13.36 8.31 14.61
C LEU A 90 -13.16 6.81 14.83
N LEU A 91 -14.23 6.06 15.11
CA LEU A 91 -14.19 4.60 15.19
C LEU A 91 -13.82 3.96 13.85
N TYR A 92 -14.44 4.42 12.76
CA TYR A 92 -14.12 3.99 11.40
C TYR A 92 -12.67 4.30 11.03
N TRP A 93 -12.15 5.45 11.43
CA TRP A 93 -10.74 5.82 11.24
C TRP A 93 -9.82 4.94 12.06
N GLY A 94 -10.15 4.63 13.32
CA GLY A 94 -9.38 3.68 14.12
C GLY A 94 -9.35 2.28 13.49
N TYR A 95 -10.51 1.79 13.04
CA TYR A 95 -10.62 0.53 12.31
C TYR A 95 -9.77 0.56 11.04
N LEU A 96 -10.01 1.52 10.14
CA LEU A 96 -9.24 1.65 8.91
C LEU A 96 -7.76 1.85 9.17
N TYR A 97 -7.39 2.54 10.25
CA TYR A 97 -5.99 2.73 10.59
C TYR A 97 -5.32 1.37 10.73
N ILE A 98 -5.91 0.43 11.47
CA ILE A 98 -5.34 -0.92 11.64
C ILE A 98 -5.26 -1.64 10.28
N TYR A 99 -6.38 -1.72 9.54
CA TYR A 99 -6.45 -2.50 8.30
C TYR A 99 -5.65 -1.90 7.13
N MET A 100 -5.55 -0.58 7.06
CA MET A 100 -4.83 0.11 5.99
C MET A 100 -3.36 0.37 6.35
N THR A 101 -2.90 0.09 7.58
CA THR A 101 -1.48 0.21 7.93
C THR A 101 -0.57 -0.62 7.02
N PRO A 102 -0.85 -1.91 6.73
CA PRO A 102 -0.03 -2.69 5.79
C PRO A 102 -0.01 -2.07 4.38
N VAL A 103 -1.16 -1.58 3.91
CA VAL A 103 -1.26 -0.91 2.60
C VAL A 103 -0.46 0.38 2.58
N ARG A 104 -0.52 1.19 3.66
CA ARG A 104 0.28 2.40 3.84
C ARG A 104 1.77 2.09 3.85
N PHE A 105 2.20 1.06 4.58
CA PHE A 105 3.58 0.62 4.62
C PHE A 105 4.10 0.24 3.22
N ILE A 106 3.38 -0.65 2.52
CA ILE A 106 3.75 -1.09 1.17
C ILE A 106 3.85 0.11 0.21
N THR A 107 2.88 1.02 0.28
CA THR A 107 2.83 2.22 -0.57
C THR A 107 3.97 3.18 -0.23
N ALA A 108 4.27 3.38 1.05
CA ALA A 108 5.38 4.21 1.51
C ALA A 108 6.74 3.62 1.11
N VAL A 109 6.96 2.31 1.30
CA VAL A 109 8.19 1.65 0.84
C VAL A 109 8.38 1.83 -0.66
N TYR A 110 7.32 1.68 -1.47
CA TYR A 110 7.46 1.89 -2.90
C TYR A 110 7.77 3.34 -3.26
N PHE A 111 6.97 4.31 -2.80
CA PHE A 111 7.14 5.69 -3.22
C PHE A 111 8.29 6.43 -2.49
N ASP A 112 8.33 6.35 -1.16
CA ASP A 112 9.30 7.08 -0.33
C ASP A 112 10.68 6.45 -0.29
N PHE A 113 10.77 5.12 -0.46
CA PHE A 113 12.04 4.42 -0.54
C PHE A 113 12.39 4.11 -2.00
N LEU A 114 11.73 3.16 -2.67
CA LEU A 114 12.19 2.69 -3.99
C LEU A 114 12.21 3.80 -5.06
N VAL A 115 11.11 4.54 -5.23
CA VAL A 115 11.01 5.58 -6.26
C VAL A 115 11.91 6.78 -5.93
N PHE A 116 11.76 7.38 -4.74
CA PHE A 116 12.56 8.55 -4.38
C PHE A 116 14.06 8.26 -4.30
N LEU A 117 14.45 7.12 -3.69
CA LEU A 117 15.86 6.77 -3.54
C LEU A 117 16.49 6.50 -4.90
N SER A 118 15.86 5.69 -5.75
CA SER A 118 16.40 5.41 -7.08
C SER A 118 16.53 6.68 -7.91
N PHE A 119 15.52 7.55 -7.92
CA PHE A 119 15.56 8.82 -8.61
C PHE A 119 16.68 9.74 -8.08
N SER A 120 16.76 9.92 -6.76
CA SER A 120 17.72 10.83 -6.11
C SER A 120 19.16 10.33 -6.23
N VAL A 121 19.40 9.03 -6.05
CA VAL A 121 20.72 8.39 -6.22
C VAL A 121 21.16 8.49 -7.68
N THR A 122 20.27 8.22 -8.64
CA THR A 122 20.58 8.37 -10.07
C THR A 122 20.95 9.81 -10.41
N ILE A 123 20.24 10.81 -9.89
CA ILE A 123 20.61 12.23 -10.07
C ILE A 123 21.97 12.51 -9.44
N ALA A 124 22.22 12.07 -8.21
CA ALA A 124 23.49 12.29 -7.52
C ALA A 124 24.67 11.64 -8.26
N LEU A 125 24.48 10.42 -8.80
CA LEU A 125 25.48 9.75 -9.64
C LEU A 125 25.71 10.51 -10.94
N MET A 126 24.65 10.99 -11.58
CA MET A 126 24.76 11.82 -12.77
C MET A 126 25.47 13.14 -12.48
N ASP A 127 25.26 13.76 -11.31
CA ASP A 127 25.97 14.99 -10.91
C ASP A 127 27.45 14.72 -10.55
N LEU A 128 27.77 13.55 -10.00
CA LEU A 128 29.13 13.11 -9.71
C LEU A 128 29.94 12.92 -11.01
N PHE A 129 29.41 12.19 -11.99
CA PHE A 129 30.13 11.89 -13.23
C PHE A 129 29.93 12.95 -14.32
N TYR A 130 28.76 13.57 -14.38
CA TYR A 130 28.35 14.49 -15.45
C TYR A 130 27.72 15.76 -14.87
N PRO A 131 28.48 16.60 -14.14
CA PRO A 131 27.93 17.81 -13.57
C PRO A 131 27.42 18.74 -14.67
N GLU A 132 26.20 19.25 -14.48
CA GLU A 132 25.51 20.18 -15.39
C GLU A 132 25.28 21.56 -14.74
N SER A 133 25.92 21.83 -13.59
CA SER A 133 25.88 23.16 -12.99
C SER A 133 26.52 24.22 -13.88
N LYS A 134 26.12 25.49 -13.69
CA LYS A 134 26.49 26.64 -14.54
C LYS A 134 28.00 26.68 -14.84
N THR A 135 28.83 26.43 -13.83
CA THR A 135 30.31 26.39 -13.91
C THR A 135 30.85 25.34 -14.89
N TYR A 136 30.21 24.17 -14.98
CA TYR A 136 30.64 23.09 -15.88
C TYR A 136 30.00 23.21 -17.26
N ARG A 137 28.82 23.84 -17.37
CA ARG A 137 28.14 24.05 -18.66
C ARG A 137 28.88 25.01 -19.58
N GLN A 138 29.50 26.04 -19.00
CA GLN A 138 30.30 27.02 -19.75
C GLN A 138 31.70 26.48 -20.11
N SER A 139 32.07 25.29 -19.64
CA SER A 139 33.36 24.66 -19.93
C SER A 139 33.17 23.55 -20.97
N TYR A 140 33.91 23.61 -22.07
CA TYR A 140 33.87 22.60 -23.15
C TYR A 140 35.21 21.85 -23.28
N GLY A 141 35.14 20.64 -23.83
CA GLY A 141 36.33 19.81 -24.12
C GLY A 141 37.19 19.51 -22.89
N TRP A 142 38.51 19.59 -23.06
CA TRP A 142 39.49 19.22 -22.03
C TRP A 142 39.33 20.02 -20.73
N ARG A 143 38.93 21.30 -20.80
CA ARG A 143 38.73 22.16 -19.62
C ARG A 143 37.65 21.61 -18.71
N ARG A 144 36.58 21.03 -19.30
CA ARG A 144 35.53 20.35 -18.55
C ARG A 144 36.07 19.09 -17.91
N THR A 145 36.75 18.24 -18.68
CA THR A 145 37.32 16.98 -18.19
C THR A 145 38.29 17.20 -17.03
N PHE A 146 39.19 18.18 -17.16
CA PHE A 146 40.13 18.53 -16.10
C PHE A 146 39.43 19.03 -14.84
N LYS A 147 38.47 19.96 -14.95
CA LYS A 147 37.67 20.43 -13.79
C LYS A 147 36.91 19.28 -13.14
N VAL A 148 36.34 18.36 -13.92
CA VAL A 148 35.66 17.18 -13.40
C VAL A 148 36.68 16.32 -12.63
N ALA A 149 37.82 15.98 -13.22
CA ALA A 149 38.85 15.17 -12.55
C ALA A 149 39.40 15.83 -11.27
N ALA A 150 39.80 17.11 -11.34
CA ALA A 150 40.38 17.85 -10.22
C ALA A 150 39.43 17.97 -9.02
N PHE A 151 38.13 18.22 -9.27
CA PHE A 151 37.12 18.32 -8.22
C PHE A 151 36.40 16.98 -7.95
N PHE A 152 36.86 15.85 -8.51
CA PHE A 152 36.23 14.55 -8.27
C PHE A 152 36.25 14.13 -6.80
N PRO A 153 37.37 14.23 -6.03
CA PRO A 153 37.41 13.81 -4.64
C PRO A 153 36.40 14.55 -3.76
N VAL A 154 36.31 15.87 -3.91
CA VAL A 154 35.35 16.72 -3.17
C VAL A 154 33.91 16.34 -3.53
N ARG A 155 33.62 16.13 -4.82
CA ARG A 155 32.29 15.72 -5.27
C ARG A 155 31.93 14.32 -4.80
N LEU A 156 32.89 13.40 -4.71
CA LEU A 156 32.69 12.07 -4.15
C LEU A 156 32.31 12.14 -2.67
N VAL A 157 33.00 12.96 -1.86
CA VAL A 157 32.65 13.17 -0.45
C VAL A 157 31.25 13.77 -0.31
N ILE A 158 30.93 14.81 -1.09
CA ILE A 158 29.59 15.43 -1.10
C ILE A 158 28.53 14.39 -1.49
N PHE A 159 28.80 13.60 -2.53
CA PHE A 159 27.93 12.51 -2.97
C PHE A 159 27.67 11.51 -1.84
N LEU A 160 28.70 11.01 -1.17
CA LEU A 160 28.54 10.04 -0.08
C LEU A 160 27.70 10.63 1.07
N LEU A 161 28.02 11.85 1.52
CA LEU A 161 27.29 12.52 2.59
C LEU A 161 25.81 12.78 2.22
N GLN A 162 25.55 13.22 0.98
CA GLN A 162 24.19 13.45 0.50
C GLN A 162 23.40 12.15 0.41
N ASN A 163 23.99 11.06 -0.10
CA ASN A 163 23.28 9.79 -0.25
C ASN A 163 22.95 9.14 1.10
N VAL A 164 23.84 9.23 2.10
CA VAL A 164 23.51 8.80 3.47
C VAL A 164 22.30 9.56 3.99
N ARG A 165 22.24 10.89 3.78
CA ARG A 165 21.08 11.72 4.20
C ARG A 165 19.81 11.34 3.45
N ILE A 166 19.88 11.09 2.15
CA ILE A 166 18.74 10.65 1.31
C ILE A 166 18.19 9.31 1.83
N ILE A 167 19.05 8.34 2.15
CA ILE A 167 18.66 7.03 2.68
C ILE A 167 17.95 7.19 4.03
N VAL A 168 18.57 7.90 4.98
CA VAL A 168 17.99 8.14 6.31
C VAL A 168 16.63 8.84 6.18
N GLN A 169 16.54 9.87 5.35
CA GLN A 169 15.29 10.57 5.10
C GLN A 169 14.22 9.66 4.50
N SER A 170 14.57 8.81 3.54
CA SER A 170 13.62 7.85 2.98
C SER A 170 13.08 6.90 4.04
N LEU A 171 13.91 6.42 4.97
CA LEU A 171 13.45 5.61 6.10
C LEU A 171 12.52 6.38 7.05
N CYS A 172 12.88 7.62 7.41
CA CYS A 172 12.02 8.48 8.24
C CYS A 172 10.66 8.74 7.61
N MET A 173 10.62 8.97 6.29
CA MET A 173 9.38 9.21 5.56
C MET A 173 8.55 7.93 5.43
N VAL A 174 9.16 6.75 5.28
CA VAL A 174 8.42 5.48 5.36
C VAL A 174 7.73 5.32 6.71
N ALA A 175 8.42 5.65 7.81
CA ALA A 175 7.83 5.60 9.15
C ALA A 175 6.65 6.59 9.28
N LEU A 176 6.86 7.84 8.85
CA LEU A 176 5.82 8.88 8.84
C LEU A 176 4.59 8.49 8.01
N ASP A 177 4.79 8.07 6.76
CA ASP A 177 3.71 7.77 5.82
C ASP A 177 2.99 6.46 6.12
N THR A 178 3.58 5.60 6.95
CA THR A 178 2.85 4.46 7.47
C THR A 178 1.88 4.87 8.58
N VAL A 179 2.29 5.81 9.44
CA VAL A 179 1.49 6.30 10.55
C VAL A 179 0.42 7.28 10.08
N PHE A 180 0.80 8.28 9.29
CA PHE A 180 -0.13 9.27 8.78
C PHE A 180 -0.69 8.83 7.44
N THR A 181 -1.98 9.03 7.20
CA THR A 181 -2.55 8.77 5.86
C THR A 181 -1.90 9.74 4.86
N THR A 182 -1.06 9.19 3.98
CA THR A 182 -0.39 9.94 2.93
C THR A 182 -0.71 9.34 1.57
N VAL A 183 -1.01 10.20 0.60
CA VAL A 183 -1.28 9.81 -0.78
C VAL A 183 -0.25 10.42 -1.72
N THR A 184 0.01 9.76 -2.83
CA THR A 184 0.77 10.29 -3.95
C THR A 184 -0.16 11.16 -4.79
N GLY A 185 0.23 12.42 -5.00
CA GLY A 185 -0.46 13.40 -5.83
C GLY A 185 0.48 14.05 -6.84
N PHE A 186 -0.11 14.78 -7.79
CA PHE A 186 0.57 15.38 -8.93
C PHE A 186 0.34 16.89 -8.94
N HIS A 187 1.40 17.66 -9.14
CA HIS A 187 1.38 19.11 -9.20
C HIS A 187 1.96 19.59 -10.53
N GLY A 188 1.15 20.25 -11.36
CA GLY A 188 1.60 20.87 -12.60
C GLY A 188 2.38 22.16 -12.32
N THR A 189 3.54 22.33 -12.93
CA THR A 189 4.42 23.49 -12.73
C THR A 189 5.30 23.76 -13.96
N ASP A 190 6.17 24.77 -13.87
CA ASP A 190 7.15 25.11 -14.91
C ASP A 190 8.54 24.55 -14.61
N ALA A 191 9.39 24.46 -15.64
CA ALA A 191 10.77 23.99 -15.52
C ALA A 191 11.63 24.81 -14.55
N ALA A 192 11.40 26.12 -14.49
CA ALA A 192 12.11 27.04 -13.61
C ALA A 192 11.93 26.66 -12.13
N ASN A 193 10.71 26.32 -11.72
CA ASN A 193 10.39 26.03 -10.32
C ASN A 193 11.00 24.73 -9.81
N VAL A 194 11.40 23.80 -10.69
CA VAL A 194 11.91 22.48 -10.30
C VAL A 194 13.42 22.30 -10.44
N GLY A 195 14.17 23.28 -10.96
CA GLY A 195 15.63 23.14 -11.11
C GLY A 195 16.10 22.65 -12.47
N ARG A 196 15.27 22.83 -13.52
CA ARG A 196 15.72 22.80 -14.91
C ARG A 196 16.10 24.21 -15.37
N PRO A 197 16.98 24.34 -16.37
CA PRO A 197 17.27 25.65 -16.97
C PRO A 197 15.99 26.19 -17.58
N ASP A 198 15.46 27.23 -16.98
CA ASP A 198 14.75 28.23 -17.75
C ASP A 198 15.79 29.32 -18.06
N PRO A 199 16.07 29.67 -19.33
CA PRO A 199 16.97 30.77 -19.66
C PRO A 199 16.59 32.10 -18.97
N ASP A 200 15.34 32.25 -18.52
CA ASP A 200 14.81 33.50 -17.95
C ASP A 200 14.64 33.49 -16.42
N LYS A 201 14.89 32.36 -15.71
CA LYS A 201 14.65 32.26 -14.25
C LYS A 201 15.70 31.42 -13.52
N GLU A 202 16.48 32.06 -12.65
CA GLU A 202 17.64 31.44 -11.97
C GLU A 202 17.36 30.81 -10.59
N ASN A 203 16.12 30.78 -10.09
CA ASN A 203 15.84 30.40 -8.70
C ASN A 203 14.88 29.20 -8.58
N PRO A 204 15.37 27.95 -8.63
CA PRO A 204 14.53 26.79 -8.41
C PRO A 204 14.07 26.68 -6.96
N THR A 205 12.80 26.32 -6.77
CA THR A 205 12.11 26.45 -5.48
C THR A 205 11.64 25.11 -4.95
N ILE A 206 10.98 24.29 -5.78
CA ILE A 206 10.30 23.07 -5.35
C ILE A 206 11.29 21.95 -5.08
N PHE A 207 11.96 21.46 -6.13
CA PHE A 207 12.72 20.21 -5.99
C PHE A 207 14.09 20.40 -5.34
N GLN A 208 14.79 21.51 -5.59
CA GLN A 208 16.13 21.77 -5.02
C GLN A 208 16.09 22.40 -3.62
N LYS A 209 15.09 23.25 -3.32
CA LYS A 209 14.98 23.94 -2.03
C LYS A 209 13.87 23.38 -1.12
N GLY A 210 13.03 22.48 -1.62
CA GLY A 210 11.91 21.90 -0.88
C GLY A 210 10.82 22.93 -0.57
N MET A 211 10.76 24.02 -1.34
CA MET A 211 9.87 25.15 -1.13
C MET A 211 8.78 25.18 -2.18
N TRP A 212 7.54 25.23 -1.73
CA TRP A 212 6.37 25.25 -2.59
C TRP A 212 5.83 26.67 -2.67
N TYR A 213 5.52 27.11 -3.88
CA TYR A 213 4.81 28.37 -4.06
C TYR A 213 3.34 28.19 -3.67
N VAL A 214 2.88 28.99 -2.72
CA VAL A 214 1.48 29.01 -2.33
C VAL A 214 0.72 29.83 -3.35
N GLY A 215 -0.22 29.19 -4.05
CA GLY A 215 -1.02 29.84 -5.08
C GLY A 215 -1.73 31.08 -4.56
N THR A 216 -1.84 32.08 -5.42
CA THR A 216 -2.71 33.25 -5.21
C THR A 216 -4.16 33.00 -5.60
N GLY A 217 -4.43 31.86 -6.27
CA GLY A 217 -5.76 31.45 -6.67
C GLY A 217 -6.69 31.21 -5.48
N ASP A 218 -7.97 31.52 -5.70
CA ASP A 218 -8.98 31.61 -4.64
C ASP A 218 -10.04 30.48 -4.72
N TYR A 219 -9.61 29.29 -5.13
CA TYR A 219 -10.48 28.11 -5.29
C TYR A 219 -10.60 27.38 -3.94
N ALA A 220 -10.19 26.11 -3.82
CA ALA A 220 -10.36 25.24 -2.65
C ALA A 220 -9.75 25.73 -1.31
N GLY A 221 -9.11 26.90 -1.30
CA GLY A 221 -8.34 27.48 -0.19
C GLY A 221 -7.02 28.07 -0.69
N ARG A 222 -6.43 29.00 0.05
CA ARG A 222 -5.04 29.45 -0.22
C ARG A 222 -4.08 28.34 0.21
N GLY A 223 -3.38 27.76 -0.76
CA GLY A 223 -2.61 26.55 -0.52
C GLY A 223 -1.87 26.03 -1.73
N ILE A 224 -1.39 24.81 -1.59
CA ILE A 224 -0.67 24.06 -2.64
C ILE A 224 -1.59 22.94 -3.11
N TYR A 225 -1.80 22.88 -4.42
CA TYR A 225 -2.82 22.03 -5.04
C TYR A 225 -2.22 20.79 -5.69
N PHE A 226 -2.90 19.66 -5.54
CA PHE A 226 -2.50 18.38 -6.12
C PHE A 226 -3.70 17.66 -6.74
N GLY A 227 -3.50 17.12 -7.94
CA GLY A 227 -4.40 16.13 -8.53
C GLY A 227 -4.03 14.73 -8.08
N LEU A 228 -5.02 13.83 -7.97
CA LEU A 228 -4.75 12.39 -7.75
C LEU A 228 -4.34 11.65 -9.02
N GLN A 229 -4.55 12.28 -10.17
CA GLN A 229 -4.25 11.73 -11.49
C GLN A 229 -3.35 12.70 -12.27
N GLU A 230 -2.48 12.14 -13.11
CA GLU A 230 -1.50 12.90 -13.92
C GLU A 230 -2.19 13.86 -14.90
N ASN A 231 -3.30 13.45 -15.51
CA ASN A 231 -4.11 14.26 -16.44
C ASN A 231 -4.69 15.54 -15.81
N VAL A 232 -5.00 15.53 -14.51
CA VAL A 232 -5.47 16.72 -13.79
C VAL A 232 -4.32 17.72 -13.65
N ALA A 233 -3.12 17.24 -13.33
CA ALA A 233 -1.94 18.09 -13.26
C ALA A 233 -1.53 18.64 -14.64
N ASP A 234 -1.75 17.89 -15.73
CA ASP A 234 -1.55 18.41 -17.09
C ASP A 234 -2.40 19.63 -17.38
N HIS A 235 -3.68 19.59 -16.98
CA HIS A 235 -4.59 20.70 -17.19
C HIS A 235 -4.00 22.01 -16.65
N TYR A 236 -3.32 21.93 -15.50
CA TYR A 236 -2.64 23.06 -14.87
C TYR A 236 -1.26 23.37 -15.44
N ALA A 237 -0.53 22.37 -15.92
CA ALA A 237 0.80 22.57 -16.51
C ALA A 237 0.73 23.22 -17.90
N ARG A 238 -0.33 22.96 -18.69
CA ARG A 238 -0.48 23.42 -20.09
C ARG A 238 -0.35 24.94 -20.33
N GLY A 239 -0.49 25.77 -19.30
CA GLY A 239 -0.27 27.22 -19.40
C GLY A 239 1.20 27.65 -19.27
N SER A 240 2.12 26.71 -19.05
CA SER A 240 3.56 26.95 -18.91
C SER A 240 4.29 26.84 -20.25
N ASN A 241 5.35 27.61 -20.43
CA ASN A 241 6.27 27.49 -21.59
C ASN A 241 6.99 26.13 -21.62
N TYR A 242 7.19 25.52 -20.45
CA TYR A 242 7.82 24.21 -20.28
C TYR A 242 7.05 23.43 -19.21
N PRO A 243 5.92 22.81 -19.56
CA PRO A 243 5.06 22.11 -18.62
C PRO A 243 5.75 20.88 -18.03
N LEU A 244 5.80 20.81 -16.70
CA LEU A 244 6.30 19.66 -15.96
C LEU A 244 5.31 19.26 -14.87
N ILE A 245 5.38 18.00 -14.46
CA ILE A 245 4.60 17.50 -13.31
C ILE A 245 5.55 17.07 -12.20
N VAL A 246 5.37 17.63 -11.02
CA VAL A 246 5.99 17.14 -9.79
C VAL A 246 5.07 16.08 -9.18
N MET A 247 5.58 14.87 -9.02
CA MET A 247 4.91 13.85 -8.22
C MET A 247 5.36 14.00 -6.76
N ALA A 248 4.42 14.00 -5.82
CA ALA A 248 4.70 14.23 -4.41
C ALA A 248 3.88 13.33 -3.49
N ARG A 249 4.43 13.02 -2.31
CA ARG A 249 3.67 12.46 -1.18
C ARG A 249 3.02 13.60 -0.41
N VAL A 250 1.71 13.50 -0.19
CA VAL A 250 0.87 14.51 0.42
C VAL A 250 0.11 13.93 1.61
N THR A 251 0.49 14.35 2.81
CA THR A 251 -0.11 13.86 4.05
C THR A 251 -1.51 14.45 4.24
N LEU A 252 -2.52 13.56 4.19
CA LEU A 252 -3.95 13.88 4.33
C LEU A 252 -4.45 13.85 5.78
N PHE A 253 -3.57 13.58 6.75
CA PHE A 253 -3.99 13.40 8.15
C PHE A 253 -4.85 14.58 8.63
N LEU A 254 -6.06 14.23 9.09
CA LEU A 254 -7.17 15.14 9.41
C LEU A 254 -7.60 16.01 8.22
N MET A 255 -8.13 15.36 7.18
CA MET A 255 -8.71 16.04 6.01
C MET A 255 -10.19 16.41 6.23
N ARG A 256 -10.53 17.65 5.84
CA ARG A 256 -11.90 18.17 5.89
C ARG A 256 -12.38 18.52 4.47
N PRO A 257 -13.35 17.78 3.90
CA PRO A 257 -13.91 18.09 2.59
C PRO A 257 -14.69 19.41 2.57
N ILE A 258 -14.62 20.16 1.46
CA ILE A 258 -15.30 21.46 1.31
C ILE A 258 -16.81 21.44 1.57
N PRO A 259 -17.59 20.45 1.11
CA PRO A 259 -19.04 20.40 1.36
C PRO A 259 -19.43 20.44 2.85
N THR A 260 -18.48 20.15 3.75
CA THR A 260 -18.68 20.11 5.21
C THR A 260 -18.47 21.47 5.90
N LEU A 261 -18.02 22.48 5.16
CA LEU A 261 -17.82 23.85 5.65
C LEU A 261 -19.18 24.55 5.90
N PRO A 262 -19.24 25.73 6.56
CA PRO A 262 -20.47 26.52 6.61
C PRO A 262 -20.83 27.05 5.20
N LYS A 263 -22.12 27.32 4.94
CA LYS A 263 -22.64 27.65 3.59
C LYS A 263 -21.84 28.75 2.89
N ASP A 264 -21.51 29.81 3.63
CA ASP A 264 -20.81 30.99 3.11
C ASP A 264 -19.39 30.68 2.60
N TYR A 265 -18.82 29.52 2.97
CA TYR A 265 -17.48 29.06 2.61
C TYR A 265 -17.49 27.93 1.57
N ARG A 266 -18.68 27.51 1.10
CA ARG A 266 -18.84 26.41 0.13
C ARG A 266 -18.92 26.86 -1.32
N HIS A 267 -19.05 28.16 -1.57
CA HIS A 267 -19.04 28.71 -2.92
C HIS A 267 -17.60 28.74 -3.45
N VAL A 268 -17.14 27.57 -3.89
CA VAL A 268 -15.75 27.32 -4.27
C VAL A 268 -15.70 26.73 -5.67
N GLY A 269 -15.06 27.43 -6.59
CA GLY A 269 -15.01 27.07 -8.02
C GLY A 269 -15.37 28.25 -8.93
N GLU A 270 -16.55 28.85 -8.74
CA GLU A 270 -17.08 29.89 -9.64
C GLU A 270 -16.79 31.34 -9.20
N TYR A 271 -16.67 31.62 -7.88
CA TYR A 271 -16.64 33.02 -7.38
C TYR A 271 -15.50 33.41 -6.43
N GLY A 272 -14.53 32.52 -6.18
CA GLY A 272 -13.36 32.86 -5.37
C GLY A 272 -13.67 33.12 -3.90
N ASN A 273 -13.43 32.15 -3.02
CA ASN A 273 -13.57 32.39 -1.57
C ASN A 273 -12.54 31.62 -0.73
N GLY A 274 -11.46 31.16 -1.37
CA GLY A 274 -10.34 30.44 -0.75
C GLY A 274 -9.67 31.18 0.42
N LEU A 275 -9.71 32.51 0.44
CA LEU A 275 -9.23 33.36 1.53
C LEU A 275 -10.06 33.13 2.80
N LYS A 276 -11.38 33.22 2.68
CA LYS A 276 -12.31 32.93 3.77
C LYS A 276 -12.24 31.47 4.21
N ILE A 277 -12.05 30.54 3.27
CA ILE A 277 -11.84 29.12 3.60
C ILE A 277 -10.60 28.97 4.47
N SER A 278 -9.44 29.48 4.03
CA SER A 278 -8.18 29.40 4.79
C SER A 278 -8.25 30.05 6.17
N ASP A 279 -9.04 31.10 6.33
CA ASP A 279 -9.24 31.80 7.61
C ASP A 279 -10.29 31.10 8.52
N GLU A 280 -11.34 30.48 7.94
CA GLU A 280 -12.39 29.73 8.66
C GLU A 280 -11.89 28.38 9.19
N PHE A 281 -10.77 27.88 8.67
CA PHE A 281 -9.96 26.90 9.37
C PHE A 281 -9.33 27.55 10.61
N LYS A 282 -10.14 28.03 11.56
CA LYS A 282 -9.73 28.54 12.87
C LYS A 282 -8.92 27.51 13.65
N TYR A 283 -9.17 26.22 13.38
CA TYR A 283 -8.35 25.08 13.80
C TYR A 283 -7.45 24.56 12.68
N ALA A 284 -6.83 25.45 11.91
CA ALA A 284 -5.93 25.10 10.81
C ALA A 284 -4.78 24.21 11.26
N TRP A 285 -4.42 24.22 12.54
CA TRP A 285 -3.43 23.29 13.08
C TRP A 285 -3.88 21.82 13.01
N LEU A 286 -5.18 21.54 13.13
CA LEU A 286 -5.77 20.20 12.97
C LEU A 286 -6.04 19.88 11.48
N TRP A 287 -6.76 20.77 10.79
CA TRP A 287 -7.28 20.51 9.44
C TRP A 287 -6.48 21.27 8.37
N ARG A 288 -5.26 20.80 8.10
CA ARG A 288 -4.36 21.41 7.09
C ARG A 288 -4.62 20.97 5.66
N THR A 289 -5.50 20.00 5.44
CA THR A 289 -5.77 19.45 4.11
C THR A 289 -7.27 19.44 3.85
N THR A 290 -7.66 19.89 2.67
CA THR A 290 -9.05 19.88 2.18
C THR A 290 -9.11 19.26 0.79
N GLU A 291 -10.30 18.84 0.38
CA GLU A 291 -10.56 18.33 -0.97
C GLU A 291 -11.80 18.99 -1.59
N LEU A 292 -11.73 19.20 -2.90
CA LEU A 292 -12.78 19.77 -3.73
C LEU A 292 -13.10 18.82 -4.88
N PHE A 293 -14.38 18.59 -5.16
CA PHE A 293 -14.81 17.94 -6.38
C PHE A 293 -15.14 18.98 -7.45
N ARG A 294 -14.43 18.94 -8.58
CA ARG A 294 -14.59 19.84 -9.74
C ARG A 294 -15.58 19.26 -10.75
N ALA A 295 -16.87 19.51 -10.50
CA ALA A 295 -17.92 19.11 -11.43
C ALA A 295 -17.88 19.92 -12.75
N ASP A 296 -17.40 21.16 -12.68
CA ASP A 296 -17.35 22.15 -13.78
C ASP A 296 -16.35 21.81 -14.90
N ARG A 297 -15.42 20.88 -14.67
CA ARG A 297 -14.31 20.58 -15.61
C ARG A 297 -14.25 19.13 -16.08
N GLY A 298 -15.34 18.37 -15.97
CA GLY A 298 -15.38 16.96 -16.36
C GLY A 298 -15.23 15.97 -15.20
N GLY A 299 -15.24 16.46 -13.95
CA GLY A 299 -15.42 15.64 -12.75
C GLY A 299 -14.14 15.01 -12.22
N TRP A 300 -13.40 15.73 -11.37
CA TRP A 300 -12.27 15.17 -10.61
C TRP A 300 -12.15 15.73 -9.19
N TYR A 301 -11.32 15.10 -8.37
CA TYR A 301 -10.97 15.59 -7.03
C TYR A 301 -9.63 16.32 -7.04
N GLU A 302 -9.59 17.47 -6.35
CA GLU A 302 -8.39 18.24 -6.09
C GLU A 302 -8.11 18.27 -4.59
N LEU A 303 -6.86 18.02 -4.24
CA LEU A 303 -6.36 18.13 -2.87
C LEU A 303 -5.70 19.49 -2.70
N CYS A 304 -6.01 20.17 -1.61
CA CYS A 304 -5.36 21.44 -1.26
C CYS A 304 -4.76 21.35 0.15
N VAL A 305 -3.45 21.58 0.23
CA VAL A 305 -2.75 21.76 1.52
C VAL A 305 -2.79 23.24 1.86
N LEU A 306 -3.53 23.58 2.92
CA LEU A 306 -3.86 24.94 3.30
C LEU A 306 -2.68 25.65 3.96
N MET A 307 -2.37 26.84 3.45
CA MET A 307 -1.31 27.72 3.92
C MET A 307 -1.88 29.13 4.22
N PRO A 308 -2.64 29.28 5.32
CA PRO A 308 -3.24 30.56 5.69
C PRO A 308 -2.18 31.65 5.82
N LYS A 309 -2.48 32.86 5.33
CA LYS A 309 -1.60 34.05 5.37
C LYS A 309 -0.25 33.89 4.65
N LYS A 310 -0.08 32.86 3.81
CA LYS A 310 1.16 32.61 3.05
C LYS A 310 0.96 32.68 1.53
N SER A 311 -0.16 33.22 1.07
CA SER A 311 -0.44 33.37 -0.36
C SER A 311 0.65 34.19 -1.05
N GLY A 312 1.10 33.73 -2.23
CA GLY A 312 2.18 34.34 -2.98
C GLY A 312 3.58 34.14 -2.38
N GLN A 313 3.71 33.35 -1.31
CA GLN A 313 4.99 33.09 -0.65
C GLN A 313 5.48 31.67 -0.95
N LEU A 314 6.81 31.50 -0.90
CA LEU A 314 7.45 30.20 -0.89
C LEU A 314 7.47 29.64 0.52
N VAL A 315 6.98 28.40 0.70
CA VAL A 315 6.88 27.75 2.01
C VAL A 315 7.47 26.36 2.00
N LYS A 316 8.08 25.97 3.13
CA LYS A 316 8.43 24.57 3.40
C LYS A 316 7.27 23.91 4.14
N SER A 317 7.01 22.64 3.82
CA SER A 317 5.96 21.86 4.46
C SER A 317 6.38 20.42 4.60
N TRP A 318 6.30 19.89 5.82
CA TRP A 318 6.56 18.48 6.08
C TRP A 318 5.47 17.56 5.53
N ARG A 319 4.29 18.11 5.27
CA ARG A 319 3.15 17.35 4.70
C ARG A 319 3.33 17.06 3.22
N ILE A 320 4.34 17.63 2.57
CA ILE A 320 4.54 17.52 1.13
C ILE A 320 6.00 17.16 0.87
N ARG A 321 6.22 16.00 0.28
CA ARG A 321 7.55 15.57 -0.17
C ARG A 321 7.55 15.37 -1.69
N PRO A 322 8.36 16.12 -2.46
CA PRO A 322 8.54 15.82 -3.87
C PRO A 322 9.28 14.48 -4.03
N LEU A 323 8.80 13.63 -4.93
CA LEU A 323 9.35 12.30 -5.20
C LEU A 323 10.19 12.27 -6.48
N LEU A 324 9.59 12.72 -7.57
CA LEU A 324 10.18 12.80 -8.90
C LEU A 324 9.49 13.88 -9.72
N VAL A 325 10.06 14.18 -10.89
CA VAL A 325 9.45 15.10 -11.86
C VAL A 325 9.31 14.40 -13.20
N LEU A 326 8.15 14.59 -13.83
CA LEU A 326 7.79 14.05 -15.13
C LEU A 326 7.76 15.17 -16.16
N ASP A 327 8.22 14.84 -17.37
CA ASP A 327 8.04 15.68 -18.55
C ASP A 327 6.66 15.48 -19.20
N GLU A 328 6.45 16.16 -20.32
CA GLU A 328 5.25 16.05 -21.16
C GLU A 328 4.96 14.59 -21.55
N ASP A 329 6.00 13.83 -21.89
CA ASP A 329 5.92 12.42 -22.30
C ASP A 329 5.73 11.44 -21.14
N ARG A 330 5.48 11.91 -19.91
CA ARG A 330 5.37 11.10 -18.68
C ARG A 330 6.66 10.36 -18.32
N ARG A 331 7.80 10.80 -18.83
CA ARG A 331 9.10 10.24 -18.50
C ARG A 331 9.68 11.03 -17.34
N TRP A 332 10.35 10.34 -16.43
CA TRP A 332 11.05 11.03 -15.37
C TRP A 332 12.17 11.88 -15.98
N CYS A 333 12.35 13.10 -15.48
CA CYS A 333 13.38 14.00 -15.96
C CYS A 333 14.46 14.23 -14.90
N ARG A 334 15.72 14.34 -15.35
CA ARG A 334 16.84 14.73 -14.48
C ARG A 334 16.63 16.16 -13.99
N ILE A 335 16.87 16.35 -12.70
CA ILE A 335 16.96 17.67 -12.07
C ILE A 335 18.41 17.93 -11.72
N TRP A 336 18.84 19.16 -11.93
CA TRP A 336 20.23 19.55 -11.66
C TRP A 336 20.40 19.88 -10.19
N GLY A 337 21.57 19.59 -9.61
CA GLY A 337 21.87 20.03 -8.24
C GLY A 337 21.20 19.19 -7.14
N GLY A 338 20.67 18.01 -7.48
CA GLY A 338 20.12 17.06 -6.51
C GLY A 338 18.72 17.38 -5.99
N ALA A 339 18.24 16.49 -5.11
CA ALA A 339 16.96 16.62 -4.42
C ALA A 339 17.12 17.41 -3.12
N ALA A 340 16.13 18.26 -2.82
CA ALA A 340 16.00 18.87 -1.51
C ALA A 340 15.83 17.77 -0.46
N LEU A 341 16.62 17.88 0.59
CA LEU A 341 16.37 17.10 1.78
C LEU A 341 15.11 17.62 2.47
N PHE A 342 14.36 16.71 3.09
CA PHE A 342 13.19 17.05 3.88
C PHE A 342 13.61 18.05 4.96
N PRO A 343 12.81 19.10 5.21
CA PRO A 343 13.16 20.10 6.21
C PRO A 343 13.38 19.45 7.57
N SER A 344 14.60 19.55 8.09
CA SER A 344 14.98 19.09 9.44
C SER A 344 14.66 20.15 10.50
N THR A 345 13.43 20.68 10.48
CA THR A 345 12.97 21.62 11.50
C THR A 345 12.39 20.85 12.71
N GLY A 346 12.31 21.51 13.86
CA GLY A 346 11.92 20.87 15.14
C GLY A 346 10.57 20.13 15.11
N PRO A 347 9.48 20.72 14.55
CA PRO A 347 8.18 20.05 14.44
C PRO A 347 8.21 18.75 13.62
N GLU A 348 9.10 18.67 12.64
CA GLU A 348 9.25 17.53 11.73
C GLU A 348 9.96 16.37 12.39
N LEU A 349 11.04 16.65 13.11
CA LEU A 349 11.72 15.66 13.94
C LEU A 349 10.79 15.11 15.03
N ALA A 350 9.93 15.97 15.60
CA ALA A 350 8.90 15.54 16.56
C ALA A 350 7.85 14.64 15.89
N ALA A 351 7.40 14.95 14.67
CA ALA A 351 6.46 14.11 13.93
C ALA A 351 7.06 12.74 13.58
N VAL A 352 8.33 12.69 13.15
CA VAL A 352 9.06 11.43 12.92
C VAL A 352 9.19 10.65 14.22
N GLY A 353 9.62 11.29 15.30
CA GLY A 353 9.76 10.66 16.61
C GLY A 353 8.44 10.09 17.12
N TYR A 354 7.35 10.83 16.96
CA TYR A 354 5.99 10.38 17.30
C TYR A 354 5.55 9.19 16.45
N ALA A 355 5.82 9.21 15.14
CA ALA A 355 5.51 8.09 14.26
C ALA A 355 6.31 6.83 14.64
N CYS A 356 7.61 6.98 14.91
CA CYS A 356 8.46 5.88 15.40
C CYS A 356 7.97 5.33 16.74
N LEU A 357 7.54 6.20 17.67
CA LEU A 357 6.96 5.78 18.95
C LEU A 357 5.66 4.99 18.75
N ILE A 358 4.74 5.46 17.91
CA ILE A 358 3.50 4.73 17.58
C ILE A 358 3.84 3.35 17.02
N TRP A 359 4.81 3.26 16.12
CA TRP A 359 5.26 1.98 15.56
C TRP A 359 5.81 1.06 16.65
N LEU A 360 6.71 1.56 17.49
CA LEU A 360 7.28 0.76 18.58
C LEU A 360 6.19 0.27 19.53
N LEU A 361 5.23 1.12 19.89
CA LEU A 361 4.09 0.74 20.72
C LEU A 361 3.19 -0.27 20.00
N ALA A 362 2.86 -0.07 18.73
CA ALA A 362 2.05 -1.00 17.96
C ALA A 362 2.73 -2.36 17.79
N SER A 363 4.05 -2.40 17.61
CA SER A 363 4.84 -3.63 17.55
C SER A 363 5.01 -4.30 18.92
N TYR A 364 5.10 -3.52 20.00
CA TYR A 364 5.20 -4.02 21.37
C TYR A 364 3.86 -4.57 21.89
N TYR A 365 2.77 -3.89 21.56
CA TYR A 365 1.38 -4.28 21.90
C TYR A 365 0.72 -5.15 20.84
N GLN A 366 1.45 -5.60 19.80
CA GLN A 366 0.97 -6.76 19.04
C GLN A 366 0.78 -7.88 20.06
N PRO A 367 -0.46 -8.37 20.26
CA PRO A 367 -0.72 -9.37 21.27
C PRO A 367 0.23 -10.53 20.99
N GLN A 368 1.01 -10.93 21.99
CA GLN A 368 1.79 -12.17 21.92
C GLN A 368 0.90 -13.40 21.66
N GLY A 369 -0.43 -13.24 21.80
CA GLY A 369 -1.41 -14.03 21.08
C GLY A 369 -1.49 -13.61 19.62
N GLY A 370 -0.57 -14.12 18.80
CA GLY A 370 -0.71 -14.03 17.36
C GLY A 370 -2.11 -14.49 16.94
N PHE A 371 -2.64 -13.87 15.89
CA PHE A 371 -3.53 -14.59 14.98
C PHE A 371 -2.69 -15.74 14.42
N SER A 372 -2.58 -16.82 15.18
CA SER A 372 -2.34 -18.12 14.61
C SER A 372 -3.54 -18.34 13.70
N LEU A 373 -3.34 -18.15 12.38
CA LEU A 373 -3.95 -19.10 11.44
C LEU A 373 -3.88 -20.45 12.13
N PRO A 374 -4.98 -21.21 12.26
CA PRO A 374 -4.92 -22.53 12.86
C PRO A 374 -3.72 -23.19 12.22
N ARG A 375 -2.66 -23.45 13.01
CA ARG A 375 -1.54 -24.24 12.48
C ARG A 375 -2.25 -25.46 11.91
N PRO A 376 -1.98 -25.88 10.64
CA PRO A 376 -2.47 -27.17 10.20
C PRO A 376 -2.07 -28.11 11.33
N ARG A 377 -3.09 -28.62 12.03
CA ARG A 377 -2.93 -29.38 13.26
C ARG A 377 -1.86 -30.38 12.87
N GLN A 378 -0.67 -30.32 13.48
CA GLN A 378 0.30 -31.36 13.24
C GLN A 378 -0.43 -32.61 13.68
N VAL A 379 -0.89 -33.37 12.71
CA VAL A 379 -1.49 -34.68 12.92
C VAL A 379 -0.32 -35.47 13.45
N GLN A 380 -0.15 -35.43 14.77
CA GLN A 380 0.41 -36.57 15.46
C GLN A 380 -0.39 -37.73 14.91
N THR A 381 0.27 -38.61 14.17
CA THR A 381 -0.26 -39.89 13.74
C THR A 381 -0.59 -40.67 15.01
N ALA A 382 -1.72 -40.33 15.61
CA ALA A 382 -2.31 -41.06 16.70
C ALA A 382 -2.76 -42.37 16.06
N VAL A 383 -1.97 -43.42 16.27
CA VAL A 383 -2.41 -44.76 15.91
C VAL A 383 -3.36 -45.17 17.02
N SER A 384 -4.66 -45.16 16.75
CA SER A 384 -5.62 -45.73 17.69
C SER A 384 -5.44 -47.24 17.75
N SER A 385 -5.43 -47.80 18.96
CA SER A 385 -5.42 -49.25 19.17
C SER A 385 -6.79 -49.88 18.99
N GLN A 386 -7.85 -49.09 18.80
CA GLN A 386 -9.22 -49.56 18.63
C GLN A 386 -9.58 -49.72 17.16
N ASN A 387 -10.22 -50.84 16.81
CA ASN A 387 -10.73 -51.07 15.47
C ASN A 387 -11.96 -50.17 15.23
N PRO A 388 -12.03 -49.40 14.13
CA PRO A 388 -13.18 -48.55 13.85
C PRO A 388 -14.52 -49.31 13.73
N ILE A 389 -14.49 -50.61 13.42
CA ILE A 389 -15.69 -51.46 13.39
C ILE A 389 -16.27 -51.67 14.79
N ASP A 390 -15.42 -51.76 15.82
CA ASP A 390 -15.87 -51.92 17.21
C ASP A 390 -16.66 -50.70 17.69
N GLN A 391 -16.28 -49.51 17.22
CA GLN A 391 -17.01 -48.27 17.47
C GLN A 391 -18.41 -48.29 16.87
N LEU A 392 -18.58 -48.85 15.66
CA LEU A 392 -19.88 -49.00 15.01
C LEU A 392 -20.77 -50.01 15.75
N HIS A 393 -20.19 -51.12 16.23
CA HIS A 393 -20.92 -52.06 17.08
C HIS A 393 -21.31 -51.46 18.44
N ALA A 394 -20.43 -50.66 19.06
CA ALA A 394 -20.76 -49.93 20.28
C ALA A 394 -21.93 -48.97 20.07
N TYR A 395 -21.95 -48.28 18.93
CA TYR A 395 -23.07 -47.43 18.54
C TYR A 395 -24.37 -48.22 18.36
N ALA A 396 -24.34 -49.33 17.61
CA ALA A 396 -25.54 -50.17 17.42
C ALA A 396 -26.09 -50.76 18.72
N ARG A 397 -25.21 -51.12 19.67
CA ARG A 397 -25.62 -51.53 21.02
C ARG A 397 -26.29 -50.40 21.79
N ALA A 398 -25.72 -49.20 21.77
CA ALA A 398 -26.30 -48.03 22.44
C ALA A 398 -27.68 -47.68 21.85
N CYS A 399 -27.85 -47.76 20.52
CA CYS A 399 -29.14 -47.61 19.86
C CYS A 399 -30.15 -48.69 20.31
N SER A 400 -29.71 -49.94 20.38
CA SER A 400 -30.57 -51.09 20.75
C SER A 400 -30.96 -51.08 22.23
N SER A 401 -30.13 -50.51 23.11
CA SER A 401 -30.41 -50.36 24.54
C SER A 401 -31.15 -49.08 24.90
N GLY A 402 -31.45 -48.22 23.91
CA GLY A 402 -32.06 -46.92 24.12
C GLY A 402 -31.15 -45.89 24.82
N ASP A 403 -29.82 -46.10 24.84
CA ASP A 403 -28.85 -45.15 25.39
C ASP A 403 -28.52 -44.05 24.37
N SER A 404 -29.47 -43.11 24.21
CA SER A 404 -29.37 -41.99 23.30
C SER A 404 -28.18 -41.06 23.61
N SER A 405 -27.88 -40.87 24.89
CA SER A 405 -26.75 -40.05 25.35
C SER A 405 -25.43 -40.71 24.99
N GLY A 406 -25.27 -42.01 25.25
CA GLY A 406 -24.09 -42.77 24.85
C GLY A 406 -23.87 -42.77 23.34
N ALA A 407 -24.93 -43.03 22.56
CA ALA A 407 -24.88 -42.99 21.10
C ALA A 407 -24.49 -41.60 20.57
N TYR A 408 -25.01 -40.52 21.15
CA TYR A 408 -24.68 -39.15 20.77
C TYR A 408 -23.19 -38.81 21.02
N GLN A 409 -22.61 -39.30 22.12
CA GLN A 409 -21.20 -39.05 22.42
C GLN A 409 -20.23 -39.71 21.44
N MET A 410 -20.69 -40.70 20.66
CA MET A 410 -19.88 -41.39 19.65
C MET A 410 -19.72 -40.58 18.34
N PHE A 411 -20.44 -39.47 18.15
CA PHE A 411 -20.26 -38.59 17.00
C PHE A 411 -19.09 -37.61 17.17
N SER A 412 -18.47 -37.25 16.05
CA SER A 412 -17.37 -36.27 15.97
C SER A 412 -17.84 -34.87 16.38
N GLN A 413 -16.91 -34.00 16.76
CA GLN A 413 -17.26 -32.60 17.08
C GLN A 413 -17.78 -31.83 15.85
N GLU A 414 -17.30 -32.18 14.66
CA GLU A 414 -17.73 -31.57 13.40
C GLU A 414 -19.14 -32.02 13.02
N ALA A 415 -19.44 -33.32 13.09
CA ALA A 415 -20.79 -33.86 12.89
C ALA A 415 -21.81 -33.25 13.86
N LYS A 416 -21.40 -33.05 15.12
CA LYS A 416 -22.21 -32.37 16.15
C LYS A 416 -22.44 -30.88 15.85
N ARG A 417 -21.56 -30.23 15.08
CA ARG A 417 -21.68 -28.81 14.70
C ARG A 417 -22.46 -28.61 13.40
N GLU A 418 -22.24 -29.46 12.40
CA GLU A 418 -22.86 -29.35 11.07
C GLU A 418 -24.35 -29.72 11.09
N LYS A 419 -24.74 -30.68 11.94
CA LYS A 419 -26.15 -30.95 12.23
C LYS A 419 -26.71 -29.84 13.11
N LYS A 420 -27.03 -28.71 12.47
CA LYS A 420 -27.74 -27.57 13.05
C LYS A 420 -28.99 -28.05 13.77
N TYR A 421 -28.94 -28.19 15.09
CA TYR A 421 -29.82 -27.62 16.13
C TYR A 421 -29.43 -28.23 17.50
N LEU A 422 -28.53 -27.55 18.22
CA LEU A 422 -28.16 -27.88 19.61
C LEU A 422 -29.40 -27.78 20.53
N ALA A 423 -29.55 -28.77 21.42
CA ALA A 423 -30.49 -28.90 22.55
C ALA A 423 -31.80 -29.70 22.34
N SER A 424 -32.28 -29.94 21.11
CA SER A 424 -33.46 -30.81 20.87
C SER A 424 -33.13 -32.26 20.49
N GLU A 425 -31.85 -32.61 20.37
CA GLU A 425 -31.45 -33.88 19.75
C GLU A 425 -31.38 -35.10 20.67
N THR A 426 -31.09 -34.98 21.97
CA THR A 426 -31.33 -36.14 22.86
C THR A 426 -32.80 -36.56 22.79
N ALA A 427 -33.73 -35.61 22.70
CA ALA A 427 -35.15 -35.90 22.48
C ALA A 427 -35.45 -36.47 21.08
N TYR A 428 -34.71 -36.06 20.04
CA TYR A 428 -34.82 -36.65 18.68
C TYR A 428 -34.30 -38.09 18.65
N TYR A 429 -33.12 -38.34 19.20
CA TYR A 429 -32.53 -39.67 19.33
C TYR A 429 -33.32 -40.54 20.31
N ASP A 430 -33.87 -39.99 21.40
CA ASP A 430 -34.82 -40.67 22.27
C ASP A 430 -36.06 -41.09 21.48
N LYS A 431 -36.61 -40.23 20.62
CA LYS A 431 -37.75 -40.56 19.76
C LYS A 431 -37.40 -41.60 18.69
N LEU A 432 -36.19 -41.52 18.13
CA LEU A 432 -35.69 -42.44 17.11
C LEU A 432 -35.43 -43.83 17.69
N PHE A 433 -34.81 -43.89 18.88
CA PHE A 433 -34.36 -45.13 19.54
C PHE A 433 -35.44 -45.76 20.42
N LYS A 434 -36.38 -45.01 20.99
CA LYS A 434 -37.55 -45.59 21.69
C LYS A 434 -38.41 -46.48 20.79
N ASN A 435 -38.34 -46.26 19.48
CA ASN A 435 -39.08 -47.04 18.47
C ASN A 435 -38.21 -48.15 17.83
N GLN A 436 -36.97 -48.36 18.28
CA GLN A 436 -36.08 -49.41 17.80
C GLN A 436 -35.94 -50.49 18.89
N ALA A 437 -36.33 -51.73 18.56
CA ALA A 437 -36.16 -52.89 19.44
C ALA A 437 -34.77 -53.53 19.29
N GLY A 438 -34.08 -53.29 18.17
CA GLY A 438 -32.72 -53.76 17.97
C GLY A 438 -32.11 -53.30 16.65
N MET A 439 -30.79 -53.21 16.62
CA MET A 439 -29.98 -52.92 15.44
C MET A 439 -28.82 -53.91 15.39
N ASN A 440 -28.76 -54.73 14.35
CA ASN A 440 -27.65 -55.65 14.11
C ASN A 440 -26.85 -55.20 12.88
N LEU A 441 -25.52 -55.23 12.99
CA LEU A 441 -24.61 -54.83 11.92
C LEU A 441 -23.87 -56.06 11.38
N SER A 442 -23.85 -56.21 10.06
CA SER A 442 -23.24 -57.35 9.35
C SER A 442 -22.62 -56.90 8.03
N ASP A 443 -21.96 -57.81 7.31
CA ASP A 443 -21.41 -57.56 5.96
C ASP A 443 -20.46 -56.35 5.86
N PHE A 444 -19.59 -56.18 6.85
CA PHE A 444 -18.59 -55.10 6.85
C PHE A 444 -17.57 -55.25 5.72
N SER A 445 -17.35 -54.18 4.96
CA SER A 445 -16.22 -54.07 4.05
C SER A 445 -14.92 -53.86 4.81
N ALA A 446 -13.78 -54.19 4.19
CA ALA A 446 -12.48 -53.80 4.72
C ALA A 446 -12.44 -52.27 4.92
N PRO A 447 -11.95 -51.76 6.08
CA PRO A 447 -11.87 -50.33 6.32
C PRO A 447 -10.92 -49.65 5.33
N SER A 448 -11.40 -48.59 4.66
CA SER A 448 -10.61 -47.79 3.72
C SER A 448 -10.11 -46.53 4.41
N TYR A 449 -8.79 -46.44 4.65
CA TYR A 449 -8.17 -45.33 5.37
C TYR A 449 -7.75 -44.20 4.42
N GLU A 450 -8.04 -42.96 4.81
CA GLU A 450 -7.71 -41.73 4.09
C GLU A 450 -6.97 -40.74 5.02
N SER A 451 -6.32 -39.72 4.42
CA SER A 451 -5.72 -38.58 5.14
C SER A 451 -4.73 -38.95 6.26
N GLY A 452 -3.80 -39.87 6.01
CA GLY A 452 -2.79 -40.24 7.01
C GLY A 452 -3.32 -41.11 8.15
N ASN A 453 -4.31 -41.97 7.86
CA ASN A 453 -4.97 -42.91 8.79
C ASN A 453 -5.85 -42.25 9.86
N THR A 454 -6.25 -40.99 9.69
CA THR A 454 -7.16 -40.30 10.62
C THR A 454 -8.61 -40.29 10.16
N VAL A 455 -8.89 -40.73 8.94
CA VAL A 455 -10.25 -40.87 8.40
C VAL A 455 -10.41 -42.29 7.88
N VAL A 456 -11.54 -42.93 8.17
CA VAL A 456 -11.82 -44.27 7.69
C VAL A 456 -13.26 -44.39 7.20
N ARG A 457 -13.44 -45.07 6.08
CA ARG A 457 -14.76 -45.38 5.53
C ARG A 457 -15.03 -46.87 5.62
N VAL A 458 -16.21 -47.21 6.11
CA VAL A 458 -16.66 -48.60 6.27
C VAL A 458 -18.07 -48.73 5.71
N ASN A 459 -18.26 -49.67 4.79
CA ASN A 459 -19.58 -50.05 4.30
C ASN A 459 -20.05 -51.27 5.08
N PHE A 460 -21.33 -51.32 5.43
CA PHE A 460 -21.91 -52.47 6.12
C PHE A 460 -23.42 -52.52 5.90
N ARG A 461 -24.01 -53.65 6.27
CA ARG A 461 -25.45 -53.84 6.34
C ARG A 461 -25.93 -53.63 7.78
N ALA A 462 -27.00 -52.87 7.95
CA ALA A 462 -27.68 -52.66 9.22
C ALA A 462 -29.10 -53.20 9.14
N ASP A 463 -29.39 -54.24 9.91
CA ASP A 463 -30.72 -54.82 10.05
C ASP A 463 -31.38 -54.20 11.29
N VAL A 464 -32.40 -53.37 11.10
CA VAL A 464 -33.08 -52.63 12.17
C VAL A 464 -34.46 -53.23 12.43
N THR A 465 -34.70 -53.61 13.68
CA THR A 465 -36.00 -54.09 14.16
C THR A 465 -36.70 -52.95 14.89
N LYS A 466 -37.91 -52.59 14.44
CA LYS A 466 -38.72 -51.55 15.11
C LYS A 466 -39.59 -52.17 16.19
N ALA A 467 -39.83 -51.44 17.28
CA ALA A 467 -40.60 -51.93 18.43
C ALA A 467 -42.10 -52.14 18.11
N ASP A 468 -42.62 -51.47 17.08
CA ASP A 468 -44.03 -51.48 16.69
C ASP A 468 -44.33 -52.40 15.48
N ARG A 469 -43.31 -53.02 14.88
CA ARG A 469 -43.44 -53.88 13.69
C ARG A 469 -42.61 -55.15 13.85
N SER A 470 -43.21 -56.30 13.61
CA SER A 470 -42.54 -57.61 13.65
C SER A 470 -41.56 -57.87 12.49
N GLY A 471 -41.16 -56.83 11.75
CA GLY A 471 -40.32 -56.93 10.55
C GLY A 471 -38.94 -56.33 10.77
N VAL A 472 -37.92 -56.97 10.19
CA VAL A 472 -36.55 -56.47 10.13
C VAL A 472 -36.38 -55.68 8.84
N GLU A 473 -35.95 -54.42 8.94
CA GLU A 473 -35.68 -53.56 7.79
C GLU A 473 -34.16 -53.51 7.52
N PRO A 474 -33.67 -54.04 6.37
CA PRO A 474 -32.25 -54.01 6.03
C PRO A 474 -31.85 -52.70 5.34
N TYR A 475 -30.75 -52.11 5.78
CA TYR A 475 -30.16 -50.91 5.19
C TYR A 475 -28.70 -51.17 4.78
N ARG A 476 -28.28 -50.67 3.62
CA ARG A 476 -26.86 -50.59 3.27
C ARG A 476 -26.35 -49.20 3.59
N ILE A 477 -25.28 -49.14 4.36
CA ILE A 477 -24.79 -47.90 4.95
C ILE A 477 -23.29 -47.78 4.69
N GLN A 478 -22.88 -46.59 4.30
CA GLN A 478 -21.51 -46.14 4.36
C GLN A 478 -21.35 -45.19 5.55
N ALA A 479 -20.48 -45.56 6.50
CA ALA A 479 -20.10 -44.69 7.60
C ALA A 479 -18.70 -44.12 7.36
N THR A 480 -18.55 -42.82 7.63
CA THR A 480 -17.25 -42.15 7.71
C THR A 480 -16.94 -41.94 9.19
N LEU A 481 -15.79 -42.43 9.65
CA LEU A 481 -15.29 -42.20 11.00
C LEU A 481 -14.00 -41.38 10.94
N VAL A 482 -13.83 -40.52 11.94
CA VAL A 482 -12.66 -39.67 12.11
C VAL A 482 -12.00 -39.97 13.45
N LEU A 483 -10.69 -39.94 13.48
CA LEU A 483 -9.94 -40.18 14.70
C LEU A 483 -9.77 -38.88 15.48
N GLU A 484 -10.49 -38.75 16.60
CA GLU A 484 -10.44 -37.59 17.48
C GLU A 484 -9.90 -37.99 18.85
N ASN A 485 -8.81 -37.36 19.28
CA ASN A 485 -8.18 -37.60 20.59
C ASN A 485 -7.84 -39.09 20.87
N GLY A 486 -7.54 -39.87 19.83
CA GLY A 486 -7.18 -41.29 19.94
C GLY A 486 -8.35 -42.26 19.87
N GLU A 487 -9.59 -41.77 19.76
CA GLU A 487 -10.80 -42.58 19.62
C GLU A 487 -11.46 -42.36 18.24
N TRP A 488 -12.03 -43.41 17.67
CA TRP A 488 -12.84 -43.29 16.47
C TRP A 488 -14.18 -42.64 16.82
N LYS A 489 -14.55 -41.59 16.10
CA LYS A 489 -15.83 -40.91 16.20
C LYS A 489 -16.53 -40.96 14.87
N ILE A 490 -17.85 -41.14 14.90
CA ILE A 490 -18.63 -41.22 13.68
C ILE A 490 -18.89 -39.80 13.17
N ASP A 491 -18.52 -39.54 11.93
CA ASP A 491 -18.64 -38.23 11.31
C ASP A 491 -19.88 -38.17 10.42
N GLU A 492 -20.07 -39.18 9.57
CA GLU A 492 -21.16 -39.20 8.61
C GLU A 492 -21.78 -40.60 8.45
N TRP A 493 -23.09 -40.64 8.20
CA TRP A 493 -23.84 -41.82 7.79
C TRP A 493 -24.55 -41.55 6.47
N LYS A 494 -24.27 -42.35 5.45
CA LYS A 494 -24.98 -42.33 4.17
C LYS A 494 -25.63 -43.67 3.93
N ALA A 495 -26.96 -43.71 3.95
CA ALA A 495 -27.70 -44.86 3.43
C ALA A 495 -27.56 -44.86 1.90
N GLN A 496 -27.22 -46.02 1.34
CA GLN A 496 -27.06 -46.22 -0.10
C GLN A 496 -28.36 -46.64 -0.77
#